data_AF-A0A9X3KRG9-F1
#
_entry.id   AF-A0A9X3KRG9-F1
#
_cell.length_a   1.000
_cell.length_b   1.000
_cell.length_c   1.000
_cell.angle_alpha   90.00
_cell.angle_beta   90.00
_cell.angle_gamma   90.00
#
_symmetry.space_group_name_H-M   'P 1'
#
loop_
_entity.id
_entity.type
_entity.pdbx_description
1 polymer ?
#
loop_
_entity_poly.entity_id
_entity_poly.type
_entity_poly.pdbx_seq_one_letter_code
_entity_poly.pdbx_strand_id
1 'polypeptide(L)'
;MKPLARNSVSRKATDGLAKHAADRTVRSLDKIEAGKALVEQMLKSGELAAKIYGDGKEALEQSVFMGMCGLGHNFLNGEKHRTDTKADVLAFLADVNERLPRSLAIESSDKDECWRIKYLKLEARHESLQRSYDDSQESYSRLATRAHHWFLEIRQARRENRVLKDKLGMKVVPIPR
;
A
#
# COMPACT_ATOMS: atom_id res chain seq x y z
N MET A 1 -14.07 -36.75 -41.20
CA MET A 1 -14.24 -36.00 -39.94
C MET A 1 -13.49 -36.72 -38.83
N LYS A 2 -12.41 -36.15 -38.29
CA LYS A 2 -11.68 -36.71 -37.14
C LYS A 2 -12.23 -36.07 -35.86
N PRO A 3 -12.54 -36.84 -34.80
CA PRO A 3 -12.99 -36.25 -33.54
C PRO A 3 -11.82 -35.55 -32.82
N LEU A 4 -12.08 -34.36 -32.29
CA LEU A 4 -11.16 -33.59 -31.45
C LEU A 4 -10.90 -34.36 -30.15
N ALA A 5 -9.63 -34.66 -29.88
CA ALA A 5 -9.19 -35.31 -28.66
C ALA A 5 -9.54 -34.43 -27.44
N ARG A 6 -10.22 -35.01 -26.46
CA ARG A 6 -10.42 -34.40 -25.14
C ARG A 6 -9.05 -34.20 -24.49
N ASN A 7 -8.69 -32.95 -24.22
CA ASN A 7 -7.53 -32.59 -23.42
C ASN A 7 -7.67 -33.20 -22.02
N SER A 8 -7.05 -34.36 -21.81
CA SER A 8 -6.90 -34.95 -20.48
C SER A 8 -5.87 -34.12 -19.72
N VAL A 9 -6.36 -33.14 -18.95
CA VAL A 9 -5.53 -32.45 -17.96
C VAL A 9 -4.96 -33.53 -17.03
N SER A 10 -3.64 -33.71 -17.07
CA SER A 10 -2.93 -34.71 -16.27
C SER A 10 -3.30 -34.54 -14.80
N ARG A 11 -3.80 -35.58 -14.14
CA ARG A 11 -4.15 -35.58 -12.70
C ARG A 11 -3.01 -35.04 -11.82
N LYS A 12 -1.75 -35.24 -12.24
CA LYS A 12 -0.58 -34.69 -11.54
C LYS A 12 -0.52 -33.17 -11.56
N ALA A 13 -0.96 -32.52 -12.64
CA ALA A 13 -1.02 -31.06 -12.74
C ALA A 13 -2.16 -30.48 -11.88
N THR A 14 -3.30 -31.16 -11.82
CA THR A 14 -4.42 -30.76 -10.93
C THR A 14 -4.06 -30.94 -9.46
N ASP A 15 -3.36 -32.03 -9.11
CA ASP A 15 -2.91 -32.29 -7.74
C ASP A 15 -1.83 -31.31 -7.29
N GLY A 16 -0.90 -30.93 -8.19
CA GLY A 16 0.10 -29.90 -7.91
C GLY A 16 -0.50 -28.52 -7.67
N LEU A 17 -1.48 -28.13 -8.50
CA LEU A 17 -2.22 -26.87 -8.32
C LEU A 17 -3.02 -26.86 -7.02
N ALA A 18 -3.68 -27.97 -6.66
CA ALA A 18 -4.43 -28.10 -5.42
C ALA A 18 -3.50 -27.99 -4.19
N LYS A 19 -2.34 -28.66 -4.20
CA LYS A 19 -1.34 -28.56 -3.13
C LYS A 19 -0.81 -27.14 -2.98
N HIS A 20 -0.40 -26.49 -4.08
CA HIS A 20 0.08 -25.12 -4.03
C HIS A 20 -0.99 -24.11 -3.60
N ALA A 21 -2.26 -24.37 -3.92
CA ALA A 21 -3.37 -23.56 -3.44
C ALA A 21 -3.58 -23.74 -1.92
N ALA A 22 -3.51 -24.98 -1.42
CA ALA A 22 -3.59 -25.29 0.00
C ALA A 22 -2.44 -24.65 0.79
N ASP A 23 -1.20 -24.75 0.30
CA ASP A 23 -0.03 -24.15 0.93
C ASP A 23 -0.13 -22.62 1.01
N ARG A 24 -0.67 -21.98 -0.05
CA ARG A 24 -0.90 -20.53 -0.06
C ARG A 24 -1.96 -20.12 0.95
N THR A 25 -3.02 -20.91 1.11
CA THR A 25 -4.06 -20.63 2.11
C THR A 25 -3.52 -20.78 3.53
N VAL A 26 -2.74 -21.83 3.83
CA VAL A 26 -2.11 -22.02 5.15
C VAL A 26 -1.20 -20.84 5.48
N ARG A 27 -0.28 -20.47 4.58
CA ARG A 27 0.60 -19.31 4.79
C ARG A 27 -0.16 -17.99 4.98
N SER A 28 -1.35 -17.87 4.41
CA SER A 28 -2.17 -16.66 4.57
C SER A 28 -2.88 -16.64 5.93
N LEU A 29 -3.27 -17.80 6.46
CA LEU A 29 -3.80 -17.93 7.81
C LEU A 29 -2.71 -17.64 8.85
N ASP A 30 -1.51 -18.18 8.67
CA ASP A 30 -0.36 -17.89 9.55
C ASP A 30 -0.08 -16.38 9.63
N LYS A 31 -0.20 -15.66 8.50
CA LYS A 31 -0.06 -14.20 8.45
C LYS A 31 -1.16 -13.48 9.22
N ILE A 32 -2.40 -13.98 9.20
CA ILE A 32 -3.51 -13.41 9.96
C ILE A 32 -3.27 -13.63 11.45
N GLU A 33 -2.84 -14.83 11.87
CA GLU A 33 -2.52 -15.12 13.26
C GLU A 33 -1.36 -14.27 13.78
N ALA A 34 -0.28 -14.15 13.00
CA ALA A 34 0.83 -13.26 13.31
C ALA A 34 0.38 -11.79 13.39
N GLY A 35 -0.51 -11.37 12.49
CA GLY A 35 -1.12 -10.04 12.51
C GLY A 35 -1.96 -9.78 13.75
N LYS A 36 -2.78 -10.76 14.19
CA LYS A 36 -3.54 -10.67 15.44
C LYS A 36 -2.61 -10.51 16.64
N ALA A 37 -1.54 -11.32 16.72
CA ALA A 37 -0.56 -11.24 17.79
C ALA A 37 0.15 -9.87 17.82
N LEU A 38 0.52 -9.33 16.65
CA LEU A 38 1.12 -8.00 16.53
C LEU A 38 0.15 -6.90 16.99
N VAL A 39 -1.11 -6.96 16.57
CA VAL A 39 -2.15 -6.00 16.99
C VAL A 39 -2.36 -6.05 18.50
N GLU A 40 -2.38 -7.24 19.12
CA GLU A 40 -2.45 -7.39 20.58
C GLU A 40 -1.23 -6.80 21.29
N GLN A 41 -0.01 -6.99 20.74
CA GLN A 41 1.19 -6.35 21.28
C GLN A 41 1.11 -4.83 21.21
N MET A 42 0.70 -4.29 20.05
CA MET A 42 0.52 -2.85 19.85
C MET A 42 -0.61 -2.26 20.71
N LEU A 43 -1.66 -3.05 20.99
CA LEU A 43 -2.75 -2.65 21.87
C LEU A 43 -2.27 -2.58 23.33
N LYS A 44 -1.41 -3.50 23.76
CA LYS A 44 -0.79 -3.47 25.10
C LYS A 44 0.22 -2.32 25.26
N SER A 45 0.97 -1.98 24.21
CA SER A 45 1.93 -0.87 24.25
C SER A 45 1.28 0.52 24.07
N GLY A 46 0.01 0.58 23.67
CA GLY A 46 -0.70 1.83 23.35
C GLY A 46 -0.33 2.43 21.98
N GLU A 47 0.66 1.85 21.28
CA GLU A 47 1.08 2.29 19.94
C GLU A 47 -0.03 2.14 18.89
N LEU A 48 -0.91 1.14 19.05
CA LEU A 48 -2.03 0.93 18.15
C LEU A 48 -2.97 2.14 18.13
N ALA A 49 -3.30 2.67 19.32
CA ALA A 49 -4.15 3.83 19.46
C ALA A 49 -3.46 5.09 18.90
N ALA A 50 -2.16 5.26 19.18
CA ALA A 50 -1.38 6.38 18.61
C ALA A 50 -1.41 6.37 17.07
N LYS A 51 -1.26 5.19 16.45
CA LYS A 51 -1.29 5.02 15.00
C LYS A 51 -2.68 5.29 14.40
N ILE A 52 -3.73 4.68 14.96
CA ILE A 52 -5.10 4.80 14.45
C ILE A 52 -5.63 6.23 14.59
N TYR A 53 -5.47 6.84 15.77
CA TYR A 53 -5.91 8.22 15.98
C TYR A 53 -5.00 9.24 15.29
N GLY A 54 -3.72 8.92 15.06
CA GLY A 54 -2.80 9.74 14.25
C GLY A 54 -3.25 9.85 12.80
N ASP A 55 -3.80 8.76 12.25
CA ASP A 55 -4.40 8.73 10.91
C ASP A 55 -5.83 9.34 10.86
N GLY A 56 -6.33 9.87 11.99
CA GLY A 56 -7.66 10.47 12.09
C GLY A 56 -8.82 9.45 12.06
N LYS A 57 -8.53 8.17 12.28
CA LYS A 57 -9.53 7.11 12.34
C LYS A 57 -10.00 6.88 13.77
N GLU A 58 -11.25 6.46 13.93
CA GLU A 58 -11.83 6.16 15.25
C GLU A 58 -11.66 4.70 15.67
N ALA A 59 -11.45 3.80 14.70
CA ALA A 59 -11.37 2.36 14.91
C ALA A 59 -10.38 1.70 13.93
N LEU A 60 -9.90 0.51 14.30
CA LEU A 60 -9.12 -0.36 13.41
C LEU A 60 -10.04 -0.97 12.36
N GLU A 61 -9.94 -0.49 11.13
CA GLU A 61 -10.67 -1.03 9.98
C GLU A 61 -10.07 -2.34 9.48
N GLN A 62 -10.91 -3.20 8.90
CA GLN A 62 -10.47 -4.45 8.27
C GLN A 62 -9.39 -4.21 7.21
N SER A 63 -9.52 -3.16 6.38
CA SER A 63 -8.56 -2.83 5.32
C SER A 63 -7.16 -2.57 5.89
N VAL A 64 -7.08 -1.84 6.99
CA VAL A 64 -5.83 -1.49 7.70
C VAL A 64 -5.23 -2.74 8.32
N PHE A 65 -6.04 -3.55 9.00
CA PHE A 65 -5.60 -4.83 9.56
C PHE A 65 -5.03 -5.77 8.49
N MET A 66 -5.73 -5.92 7.35
CA MET A 66 -5.24 -6.75 6.24
C MET A 66 -3.93 -6.22 5.66
N GLY A 67 -3.77 -4.90 5.58
CA GLY A 67 -2.51 -4.25 5.21
C GLY A 67 -1.37 -4.59 6.17
N MET A 68 -1.63 -4.58 7.49
CA MET A 68 -0.65 -4.98 8.51
C MET A 68 -0.22 -6.44 8.38
N CYS A 69 -1.13 -7.32 7.98
CA CYS A 69 -0.84 -8.74 7.70
C CYS A 69 -0.11 -8.96 6.35
N GLY A 70 0.10 -7.91 5.55
CA GLY A 70 0.67 -8.03 4.20
C GLY A 70 -0.24 -8.80 3.24
N LEU A 71 -1.56 -8.69 3.42
CA LEU A 71 -2.60 -9.33 2.62
C LEU A 71 -3.43 -8.27 1.88
N GLY A 72 -4.01 -8.67 0.75
CA GLY A 72 -4.90 -7.79 -0.01
C GLY A 72 -6.18 -7.45 0.77
N HIS A 73 -6.67 -6.22 0.63
CA HIS A 73 -7.88 -5.73 1.31
C HIS A 73 -9.13 -6.61 1.07
N ASN A 74 -9.23 -7.25 -0.11
CA ASN A 74 -10.33 -8.13 -0.50
C ASN A 74 -10.12 -9.61 -0.16
N PHE A 75 -9.01 -9.99 0.49
CA PHE A 75 -8.68 -11.40 0.73
C PHE A 75 -9.78 -12.15 1.50
N LEU A 76 -10.36 -11.54 2.53
CA LEU A 76 -11.43 -12.13 3.34
C LEU A 76 -12.79 -12.23 2.62
N ASN A 77 -12.95 -11.57 1.46
CA ASN A 77 -14.17 -11.67 0.65
C ASN A 77 -14.14 -12.89 -0.30
N GLY A 78 -13.04 -13.64 -0.33
CA GLY A 78 -12.98 -14.90 -1.07
C GLY A 78 -13.94 -15.94 -0.50
N GLU A 79 -14.53 -16.75 -1.38
CA GLU A 79 -15.57 -17.73 -1.04
C GLU A 79 -15.15 -18.70 0.09
N LYS A 80 -13.87 -19.09 0.13
CA LYS A 80 -13.30 -19.96 1.17
C LYS A 80 -13.16 -19.31 2.55
N HIS A 81 -13.10 -17.97 2.63
CA HIS A 81 -12.81 -17.24 3.86
C HIS A 81 -14.02 -16.48 4.39
N ARG A 82 -15.07 -16.37 3.59
CA ARG A 82 -16.25 -15.53 3.87
C ARG A 82 -17.03 -15.98 5.11
N THR A 83 -17.13 -17.29 5.36
CA THR A 83 -17.92 -17.84 6.46
C THR A 83 -17.11 -17.98 7.74
N ASP A 84 -15.84 -18.37 7.63
CA ASP A 84 -15.05 -18.80 8.79
C ASP A 84 -14.05 -17.70 9.18
N THR A 85 -12.98 -17.55 8.41
CA THR A 85 -11.87 -16.63 8.70
C THR A 85 -12.33 -15.17 8.80
N LYS A 86 -13.29 -14.75 7.97
CA LYS A 86 -13.83 -13.40 8.00
C LYS A 86 -14.61 -13.13 9.29
N ALA A 87 -15.43 -14.08 9.74
CA ALA A 87 -16.19 -13.92 10.97
C ALA A 87 -15.24 -13.82 12.18
N ASP A 88 -14.22 -14.67 12.22
CA ASP A 88 -13.19 -14.66 13.27
C ASP A 88 -12.36 -13.36 13.27
N VAL A 89 -11.93 -12.87 12.11
CA VAL A 89 -11.24 -11.56 12.03
C VAL A 89 -12.15 -10.42 12.44
N LEU A 90 -13.42 -10.42 12.07
CA LEU A 90 -14.37 -9.37 12.47
C LEU A 90 -14.64 -9.38 13.98
N ALA A 91 -14.77 -10.55 14.59
CA ALA A 91 -14.91 -10.69 16.04
C ALA A 91 -13.67 -10.16 16.77
N PHE A 92 -12.48 -10.53 16.29
CA PHE A 92 -11.21 -10.00 16.80
C PHE A 92 -11.14 -8.48 16.70
N LEU A 93 -11.50 -7.89 15.55
CA LEU A 93 -11.48 -6.44 15.36
C LEU A 93 -12.49 -5.73 16.26
N ALA A 94 -13.67 -6.31 16.48
CA ALA A 94 -14.66 -5.76 17.39
C ALA A 94 -14.13 -5.69 18.83
N ASP A 95 -13.51 -6.77 19.30
CA ASP A 95 -12.91 -6.86 20.63
C ASP A 95 -11.72 -5.90 20.79
N VAL A 96 -10.83 -5.82 19.79
CA VAL A 96 -9.73 -4.84 19.76
C VAL A 96 -10.27 -3.41 19.79
N ASN A 97 -11.32 -3.10 19.02
CA ASN A 97 -11.92 -1.77 18.99
C ASN A 97 -12.68 -1.41 20.27
N GLU A 98 -13.21 -2.39 21.02
CA GLU A 98 -13.75 -2.15 22.36
C GLU A 98 -12.63 -1.84 23.36
N ARG A 99 -11.47 -2.50 23.21
CA ARG A 99 -10.30 -2.31 24.08
C ARG A 99 -9.46 -1.09 23.70
N LEU A 100 -9.53 -0.61 22.47
CA LEU A 100 -8.74 0.50 21.93
C LEU A 100 -8.88 1.83 22.71
N PRO A 101 -10.08 2.26 23.13
CA PRO A 101 -10.24 3.47 23.94
C PRO A 101 -9.70 3.27 25.37
N ARG A 102 -9.74 2.02 25.87
CA ARG A 102 -9.28 1.66 27.22
C ARG A 102 -7.77 1.46 27.29
N SER A 103 -7.11 1.09 26.19
CA SER A 103 -5.64 1.02 26.14
C SER A 103 -4.97 2.40 26.19
N LEU A 104 -5.74 3.47 25.98
CA LEU A 104 -5.34 4.85 26.27
C LEU A 104 -5.58 5.27 27.72
N ALA A 105 -6.36 4.51 28.49
CA ALA A 105 -6.66 4.85 29.88
C ALA A 105 -5.48 4.49 30.78
N ILE A 106 -4.48 5.37 30.77
CA ILE A 106 -3.58 5.54 31.90
C ILE A 106 -4.40 6.27 32.96
N GLU A 107 -4.67 5.59 34.06
CA GLU A 107 -5.19 6.18 35.30
C GLU A 107 -4.26 7.32 35.74
N SER A 108 -4.59 8.57 35.42
CA SER A 108 -4.26 9.70 36.29
C SER A 108 -5.02 10.95 35.85
N SER A 109 -5.76 11.48 36.81
CA SER A 109 -6.35 12.80 36.80
C SER A 109 -5.23 13.84 36.84
N ASP A 110 -4.61 14.19 35.70
CA ASP A 110 -3.80 15.40 35.63
C ASP A 110 -3.89 16.06 34.25
N LYS A 111 -4.14 17.37 34.26
CA LYS A 111 -4.25 18.22 33.06
C LYS A 111 -2.95 18.24 32.24
N ASP A 112 -1.85 17.76 32.81
CA ASP A 112 -0.54 17.69 32.19
C ASP A 112 -0.42 16.51 31.20
N GLU A 113 -1.02 15.35 31.46
CA GLU A 113 -0.93 14.23 30.51
C GLU A 113 -1.67 14.50 29.18
N CYS A 114 -2.66 15.41 29.21
CA CYS A 114 -3.39 15.86 28.02
C CYS A 114 -2.48 16.60 27.04
N TRP A 115 -1.49 17.38 27.50
CA TRP A 115 -0.54 18.03 26.61
C TRP A 115 0.43 17.01 26.01
N ARG A 116 0.81 15.98 26.76
CA ARG A 116 1.72 14.93 26.29
C ARG A 116 1.12 14.10 25.16
N ILE A 117 -0.14 13.69 25.31
CA ILE A 117 -0.86 12.99 24.24
C ILE A 117 -1.05 13.91 23.01
N LYS A 118 -1.38 15.18 23.22
CA LYS A 118 -1.47 16.17 22.12
C LYS A 118 -0.12 16.36 21.43
N TYR A 119 0.96 16.41 22.19
CA TYR A 119 2.33 16.54 21.68
C TYR A 119 2.72 15.32 20.85
N LEU A 120 2.53 14.10 21.36
CA LEU A 120 2.80 12.87 20.62
C LEU A 120 1.97 12.78 19.33
N LYS A 121 0.70 13.20 19.37
CA LYS A 121 -0.14 13.31 18.16
C LYS A 121 0.40 14.35 17.17
N LEU A 122 0.88 15.48 17.67
CA LEU A 122 1.46 16.54 16.84
C LEU A 122 2.78 16.07 16.20
N GLU A 123 3.62 15.37 16.96
CA GLU A 123 4.89 14.80 16.53
C GLU A 123 4.69 13.74 15.46
N ALA A 124 3.78 12.78 15.68
CA ALA A 124 3.41 11.78 14.67
C ALA A 124 2.85 12.43 13.39
N ARG A 125 2.02 13.48 13.53
CA ARG A 125 1.51 14.23 12.39
C ARG A 125 2.62 14.98 11.65
N HIS A 126 3.57 15.56 12.38
CA HIS A 126 4.73 16.24 11.81
C HIS A 126 5.61 15.27 11.03
N GLU A 127 5.93 14.09 11.60
CA GLU A 127 6.69 13.05 10.91
C GLU A 127 6.01 12.57 9.62
N SER A 128 4.69 12.35 9.68
CA SER A 128 3.91 11.96 8.50
C SER A 128 3.96 13.03 7.41
N LEU A 129 3.82 14.30 7.80
CA LEU A 129 3.88 15.43 6.88
C LEU A 129 5.29 15.59 6.29
N GLN A 130 6.33 15.39 7.09
CA GLN A 130 7.71 15.44 6.65
C GLN A 130 8.01 14.35 5.62
N ARG A 131 7.57 13.10 5.86
CA ARG A 131 7.70 12.01 4.87
C ARG A 131 6.99 12.34 3.56
N SER A 132 5.76 12.86 3.64
CA SER A 132 5.00 13.26 2.44
C SER A 132 5.67 14.41 1.67
N TYR A 133 6.30 15.36 2.39
CA TYR A 133 7.08 16.43 1.80
C TYR A 133 8.33 15.89 1.09
N ASP A 134 9.08 15.01 1.75
CA ASP A 134 10.30 14.40 1.21
C ASP A 134 9.98 13.57 -0.06
N ASP A 135 8.91 12.76 -0.03
CA ASP A 135 8.43 11.98 -1.18
C ASP A 135 8.03 12.88 -2.36
N SER A 136 7.36 14.00 -2.07
CA SER A 136 6.97 14.98 -3.07
C SER A 136 8.19 15.67 -3.68
N GLN A 137 9.15 16.07 -2.85
CA GLN A 137 10.39 16.70 -3.28
C GLN A 137 11.25 15.77 -4.13
N GLU A 138 11.32 14.48 -3.78
CA GLU A 138 11.99 13.48 -4.60
C GLU A 138 11.29 13.30 -5.96
N SER A 139 9.96 13.27 -5.96
CA SER A 139 9.18 13.18 -7.21
C SER A 139 9.42 14.39 -8.12
N TYR A 140 9.44 15.60 -7.57
CA TYR A 140 9.75 16.82 -8.32
C TYR A 140 11.18 16.85 -8.84
N SER A 141 12.17 16.41 -8.04
CA SER A 141 13.58 16.40 -8.46
C SER A 141 13.80 15.43 -9.64
N ARG A 142 13.16 14.26 -9.62
CA ARG A 142 13.17 13.30 -10.74
C ARG A 142 12.54 13.88 -12.00
N LEU A 143 11.39 14.54 -11.88
CA LEU A 143 10.74 15.22 -13.00
C LEU A 143 11.59 16.34 -13.58
N ALA A 144 12.19 17.18 -12.74
CA ALA A 144 13.07 18.27 -13.15
C ALA A 144 14.29 17.73 -13.91
N THR A 145 14.90 16.64 -13.43
CA THR A 145 16.02 15.97 -14.08
C THR A 145 15.62 15.45 -15.46
N ARG A 146 14.47 14.80 -15.56
CA ARG A 146 13.96 14.27 -16.84
C ARG A 146 13.62 15.37 -17.83
N ALA A 147 12.99 16.45 -17.37
CA ALA A 147 12.70 17.62 -18.19
C ALA A 147 13.98 18.28 -18.71
N HIS A 148 15.02 18.35 -17.88
CA HIS A 148 16.33 18.85 -18.29
C HIS A 148 16.95 17.99 -19.40
N HIS A 149 16.93 16.66 -19.26
CA HIS A 149 17.41 15.76 -20.31
C HIS A 149 16.64 15.94 -21.63
N TRP A 150 15.31 15.98 -21.59
CA TRP A 150 14.50 16.23 -22.79
C TRP A 150 14.83 17.57 -23.44
N PHE A 151 15.05 18.62 -22.66
CA PHE A 151 15.46 19.91 -23.19
C PHE A 151 16.80 19.82 -23.94
N LEU A 152 17.78 19.10 -23.39
CA LEU A 152 19.07 18.89 -24.04
C LEU A 152 18.93 18.09 -25.33
N GLU A 153 18.16 17.00 -25.31
CA GLU A 153 17.89 16.16 -26.48
C GLU A 153 17.21 16.96 -27.61
N ILE A 154 16.18 17.74 -27.29
CA ILE A 154 15.50 18.61 -28.27
C ILE A 154 16.48 19.63 -28.84
N ARG A 155 17.36 20.20 -28.00
CA ARG A 155 18.38 21.16 -28.47
C ARG A 155 19.38 20.50 -29.41
N GLN A 156 19.80 19.28 -29.11
CA GLN A 156 20.68 18.50 -29.97
C GLN A 156 20.00 18.14 -31.29
N ALA A 157 18.79 17.59 -31.25
CA ALA A 157 18.01 17.25 -32.44
C ALA A 157 17.73 18.48 -33.33
N ARG A 158 17.54 19.67 -32.74
CA ARG A 158 17.43 20.93 -33.49
C ARG A 158 18.74 21.32 -34.18
N ARG A 159 19.90 21.08 -33.55
CA ARG A 159 21.21 21.31 -34.19
C ARG A 159 21.44 20.34 -35.33
N GLU A 160 21.19 19.06 -35.12
CA GLU A 160 21.30 18.03 -36.15
C GLU A 160 20.39 18.32 -37.34
N ASN A 161 19.13 18.71 -37.09
CA ASN A 161 18.21 19.14 -38.13
C ASN A 161 18.72 20.34 -38.94
N ARG A 162 19.38 21.32 -38.31
CA ARG A 162 19.99 22.45 -39.04
C ARG A 162 21.11 21.95 -39.94
N VAL A 163 22.03 21.14 -39.41
CA VAL A 163 23.14 20.57 -40.18
C VAL A 163 22.64 19.73 -41.36
N LEU A 164 21.60 18.91 -41.16
CA LEU A 164 21.00 18.11 -42.22
C LEU A 164 20.30 18.98 -43.27
N LYS A 165 19.56 20.02 -42.85
CA LYS A 165 18.93 20.97 -43.77
C LYS A 165 19.95 21.72 -44.62
N ASP A 166 21.05 22.16 -44.02
CA ASP A 166 22.15 22.84 -44.72
C ASP A 166 22.80 21.89 -45.74
N LYS A 167 23.08 20.64 -45.36
CA LYS A 167 23.63 19.61 -46.27
C LYS A 167 22.70 19.27 -47.44
N LEU A 168 21.40 19.25 -47.21
CA LEU A 168 20.38 18.92 -48.22
C LEU A 168 19.96 20.14 -49.06
N GLY A 169 20.45 21.35 -48.76
CA GLY A 169 20.07 22.58 -49.46
C GLY A 169 18.59 22.96 -49.30
N MET A 170 17.91 22.48 -48.25
CA MET A 170 16.49 22.71 -48.06
C MET A 170 16.21 24.13 -47.58
N LYS A 171 15.68 24.98 -48.46
CA LYS A 171 15.18 26.32 -48.10
C LYS A 171 13.84 26.17 -47.37
N VAL A 172 13.75 26.69 -46.14
CA VAL A 172 12.49 26.71 -45.38
C VAL A 172 11.53 27.67 -46.08
N VAL A 173 10.48 27.14 -46.70
CA VAL A 173 9.37 27.93 -47.25
C VAL A 173 8.37 28.20 -46.13
N PRO A 174 8.05 29.47 -45.80
CA PRO A 174 7.01 29.77 -44.84
C PRO A 174 5.66 29.31 -45.39
N ILE A 175 4.90 28.56 -44.58
CA ILE A 175 3.50 28.24 -44.88
C ILE A 175 2.69 29.50 -44.55
N PRO A 176 2.01 30.14 -45.52
CA PRO A 176 1.16 31.28 -45.24
C PRO A 176 0.04 30.87 -44.28
N ARG A 177 -0.24 31.71 -43.28
CA ARG A 177 -1.34 31.52 -42.33
C ARG A 177 -2.69 31.74 -43.00
#